data_AF-Q0BY34-F1
#
_entry.id   AF-Q0BY34-F1
#
_cell.length_a   1.000
_cell.length_b   1.000
_cell.length_c   1.000
_cell.angle_alpha   90.00
_cell.angle_beta   90.00
_cell.angle_gamma   90.00
#
_symmetry.space_group_name_H-M   'P 1'
#
loop_
_entity.id
_entity.type
_entity.pdbx_description
1 polymer ?
#
loop_
_entity_poly.entity_id
_entity_poly.type
_entity_poly.pdbx_seq_one_letter_code
_entity_poly.pdbx_strand_id
1 'polypeptide(L)'
;MADFDEIISRAEQTAGGILPKEYLEWLRLHRPSDDDHRQTPFSIGELVETQRTVQDVIPPGTLAIGNDGYGNLVLLRFVDGSIEWWSHERNEANHKTKSIRPSFPEYLELIAQGEV
;
A
#
# COMPACT_ATOMS: atom_id res chain seq x y z
N MET A 1 18.10 -5.78 14.52
CA MET A 1 16.75 -5.36 14.10
C MET A 1 16.90 -3.97 13.54
N ALA A 2 16.54 -3.74 12.27
CA ALA A 2 16.52 -2.38 11.74
C ALA A 2 15.50 -1.55 12.52
N ASP A 3 15.83 -0.31 12.81
CA ASP A 3 14.95 0.62 13.51
C ASP A 3 13.74 0.92 12.63
N PHE A 4 12.55 1.09 13.21
CA PHE A 4 11.30 1.35 12.47
C PHE A 4 11.48 2.51 11.49
N ASP A 5 12.11 3.59 11.96
CA ASP A 5 12.37 4.80 11.17
C ASP A 5 13.35 4.53 10.00
N GLU A 6 14.29 3.58 10.13
CA GLU A 6 15.20 3.19 9.05
C GLU A 6 14.42 2.49 7.92
N ILE A 7 13.48 1.63 8.27
CA ILE A 7 12.71 0.88 7.27
C ILE A 7 11.71 1.79 6.57
N ILE A 8 11.05 2.68 7.31
CA ILE A 8 10.19 3.72 6.73
C ILE A 8 10.98 4.58 5.75
N SER A 9 12.17 5.06 6.13
CA SER A 9 12.99 5.86 5.22
C SER A 9 13.37 5.11 3.94
N ARG A 10 13.63 3.80 4.03
CA ARG A 10 13.88 2.96 2.85
C ARG A 10 12.64 2.78 1.99
N ALA A 11 11.47 2.61 2.59
CA ALA A 11 10.20 2.52 1.86
C ALA A 11 9.90 3.82 1.10
N GLU A 12 10.05 4.97 1.77
CA GLU A 12 9.88 6.30 1.17
C GLU A 12 10.86 6.55 0.03
N GLN A 13 12.13 6.19 0.21
CA GLN A 13 13.15 6.28 -0.85
C GLN A 13 12.82 5.38 -2.05
N THR A 14 12.36 4.15 -1.80
CA THR A 14 12.02 3.19 -2.85
C THR A 14 10.79 3.66 -3.62
N ALA A 15 9.77 4.15 -2.93
CA ALA A 15 8.54 4.57 -3.55
C ALA A 15 8.60 5.99 -4.15
N GLY A 16 9.63 6.77 -3.81
CA GLY A 16 9.83 8.13 -4.33
C GLY A 16 8.86 9.15 -3.73
N GLY A 17 8.41 8.95 -2.48
CA GLY A 17 7.44 9.81 -1.81
C GLY A 17 7.45 9.65 -0.29
N ILE A 18 6.71 10.53 0.39
CA ILE A 18 6.55 10.50 1.85
C ILE A 18 5.27 9.76 2.19
N LEU A 19 5.33 8.86 3.18
CA LEU A 19 4.15 8.12 3.62
C LEU A 19 3.17 9.08 4.32
N PRO A 20 1.85 8.96 4.07
CA PRO A 20 0.85 9.71 4.81
C PRO A 20 0.95 9.45 6.30
N LYS A 21 0.69 10.48 7.10
CA LYS A 21 0.84 10.44 8.56
C LYS A 21 -0.03 9.34 9.18
N GLU A 22 -1.26 9.20 8.69
CA GLU A 22 -2.25 8.22 9.15
C GLU A 22 -1.75 6.79 8.92
N TYR A 23 -1.06 6.56 7.80
CA TYR A 23 -0.47 5.26 7.46
C TYR A 23 0.71 4.93 8.40
N LEU A 24 1.57 5.92 8.67
CA LEU A 24 2.68 5.78 9.60
C LEU A 24 2.21 5.49 11.04
N GLU A 25 1.18 6.22 11.50
CA GLU A 25 0.58 6.00 12.81
C GLU A 25 -0.02 4.59 12.91
N TRP A 26 -0.69 4.13 11.85
CA TRP A 26 -1.22 2.77 11.81
C TRP A 26 -0.12 1.70 11.88
N LEU A 27 0.94 1.82 11.07
CA LEU A 27 2.08 0.88 11.06
C LEU A 27 2.84 0.83 12.41
N ARG A 28 2.80 1.91 13.20
CA ARG A 28 3.39 1.93 14.55
C ARG A 28 2.56 1.11 15.56
N LEU A 29 1.24 1.17 15.41
CA LEU A 29 0.29 0.55 16.35
C LEU A 29 -0.03 -0.89 15.96
N HIS A 30 -0.06 -1.18 14.67
CA HIS A 30 -0.43 -2.47 14.11
C HIS A 30 0.83 -3.10 13.53
N ARG A 31 1.14 -4.31 14.00
CA ARG A 31 2.09 -5.20 13.34
C ARG A 31 1.24 -6.22 12.58
N PRO A 32 0.98 -6.00 11.29
CA PRO A 32 0.19 -6.95 10.51
C PRO A 32 0.89 -8.31 10.60
N SER A 33 0.15 -9.34 10.99
CA SER A 33 0.61 -10.72 10.90
C SER A 33 0.25 -11.29 9.53
N ASP A 34 0.98 -12.29 9.06
CA ASP A 34 0.71 -13.00 7.80
C ASP A 34 -0.71 -13.59 7.69
N ASP A 35 -1.44 -13.69 8.81
CA ASP A 35 -2.83 -14.18 8.88
C ASP A 35 -3.90 -13.10 8.65
N ASP A 36 -3.52 -11.82 8.51
CA ASP A 36 -4.49 -10.75 8.33
C ASP A 36 -5.03 -10.71 6.89
N HIS A 37 -6.33 -10.48 6.76
CA HIS A 37 -7.16 -10.82 5.60
C HIS A 37 -6.68 -10.30 4.22
N ARG A 38 -7.28 -10.83 3.14
CA ARG A 38 -7.16 -10.25 1.79
C ARG A 38 -7.45 -8.75 1.85
N GLN A 39 -6.63 -7.97 1.17
CA GLN A 39 -6.69 -6.50 1.16
C GLN A 39 -6.46 -5.86 2.53
N THR A 40 -5.75 -6.52 3.45
CA THR A 40 -5.15 -5.82 4.60
C THR A 40 -3.84 -5.15 4.19
N PRO A 41 -3.43 -4.08 4.89
CA PRO A 41 -2.16 -3.48 4.62
C PRO A 41 -1.00 -4.41 5.01
N PHE A 42 0.00 -4.52 4.13
CA PHE A 42 1.22 -5.29 4.30
C PHE A 42 1.96 -4.96 5.59
N SER A 43 2.68 -5.96 6.10
CA SER A 43 3.77 -5.69 7.04
C SER A 43 4.82 -4.79 6.36
N ILE A 44 5.62 -4.09 7.18
CA ILE A 44 6.66 -3.18 6.66
C ILE A 44 7.67 -3.93 5.76
N GLY A 45 7.98 -5.19 6.07
CA GLY A 45 8.88 -6.01 5.26
C GLY A 45 8.31 -6.28 3.87
N GLU A 46 7.07 -6.79 3.83
CA GLU A 46 6.34 -7.07 2.60
C GLU A 46 6.11 -5.81 1.76
N LEU A 47 5.90 -4.66 2.39
CA LEU A 47 5.74 -3.39 1.71
C LEU A 47 6.98 -3.02 0.90
N VAL A 48 8.18 -3.12 1.51
CA VAL A 48 9.44 -2.81 0.82
C VAL A 48 9.72 -3.81 -0.31
N GLU A 49 9.49 -5.10 -0.07
CA GLU A 49 9.72 -6.14 -1.07
C GLU A 49 8.74 -6.04 -2.25
N THR A 50 7.46 -5.84 -1.95
CA THR A 50 6.42 -5.68 -2.97
C THR A 50 6.68 -4.42 -3.78
N GLN A 51 6.92 -3.27 -3.13
CA GLN A 51 7.19 -2.01 -3.84
C GLN A 51 8.38 -2.16 -4.80
N ARG A 52 9.49 -2.77 -4.37
CA ARG A 52 10.65 -3.01 -5.26
C ARG A 52 10.31 -3.85 -6.49
N THR A 53 9.38 -4.78 -6.33
CA THR A 53 8.97 -5.72 -7.37
C THR A 53 8.05 -5.07 -8.40
N VAL A 54 7.23 -4.11 -7.99
CA VAL A 54 6.15 -3.57 -8.83
C VAL A 54 6.28 -2.09 -9.19
N GLN A 55 7.27 -1.38 -8.64
CA GLN A 55 7.47 0.07 -8.83
C GLN A 55 7.56 0.52 -10.29
N ASP A 56 7.96 -0.36 -11.21
CA ASP A 56 8.10 -0.12 -12.64
C ASP A 56 6.79 -0.31 -13.42
N VAL A 57 5.80 -1.00 -12.83
CA VAL A 57 4.53 -1.34 -13.48
C VAL A 57 3.31 -0.66 -12.85
N ILE A 58 3.40 -0.22 -11.59
CA ILE A 58 2.35 0.56 -10.94
C ILE A 58 2.46 2.05 -11.30
N PRO A 59 1.37 2.83 -11.15
CA PRO A 59 1.42 4.27 -11.39
C PRO A 59 2.47 4.97 -10.52
N PRO A 60 3.22 5.94 -11.07
CA PRO A 60 4.21 6.68 -10.29
C PRO A 60 3.56 7.48 -9.16
N GLY A 61 4.28 7.65 -8.06
CA GLY A 61 3.78 8.38 -6.88
C GLY A 61 2.74 7.59 -6.07
N THR A 62 2.74 6.27 -6.21
CA THR A 62 1.91 5.35 -5.42
C THR A 62 2.76 4.31 -4.69
N LEU A 63 2.18 3.77 -3.64
CA LEU A 63 2.74 2.72 -2.80
C LEU A 63 1.83 1.50 -2.80
N ALA A 64 2.37 0.32 -3.10
CA ALA A 64 1.65 -0.92 -2.88
C ALA A 64 1.52 -1.18 -1.36
N ILE A 65 0.30 -1.06 -0.84
CA ILE A 65 0.02 -1.24 0.57
C ILE A 65 -0.67 -2.55 0.87
N GLY A 66 -1.26 -3.26 -0.09
CA GLY A 66 -1.94 -4.53 0.14
C GLY A 66 -2.18 -5.30 -1.16
N ASN A 67 -2.64 -6.54 -1.06
CA ASN A 67 -3.06 -7.36 -2.22
C ASN A 67 -4.31 -8.18 -1.93
N ASP A 68 -4.90 -8.76 -2.97
CA ASP A 68 -6.11 -9.59 -2.88
C ASP A 68 -5.85 -11.10 -2.90
N GLY A 69 -4.57 -11.50 -2.90
CA GLY A 69 -4.12 -12.88 -3.07
C GLY A 69 -4.15 -13.41 -4.51
N TYR A 70 -4.61 -12.62 -5.48
CA TYR A 70 -4.67 -12.96 -6.91
C TYR A 70 -3.75 -12.08 -7.77
N GLY A 71 -2.85 -11.33 -7.12
CA GLY A 71 -1.87 -10.46 -7.75
C GLY A 71 -2.32 -9.01 -7.95
N ASN A 72 -3.60 -8.69 -7.67
CA ASN A 72 -4.06 -7.31 -7.71
C ASN A 72 -3.61 -6.57 -6.45
N LEU A 73 -3.39 -5.26 -6.58
CA LEU A 73 -2.79 -4.45 -5.53
C LEU A 73 -3.74 -3.35 -5.07
N VAL A 74 -3.68 -3.08 -3.77
CA VAL A 74 -4.17 -1.85 -3.17
C VAL A 74 -3.03 -0.85 -3.14
N LEU A 75 -3.23 0.29 -3.76
CA LEU A 75 -2.26 1.36 -3.89
C LEU A 75 -2.67 2.56 -3.04
N LEU A 76 -1.71 3.16 -2.36
CA LEU A 76 -1.85 4.43 -1.65
C LEU A 76 -1.12 5.52 -2.45
N ARG A 77 -1.79 6.63 -2.74
CA ARG A 77 -1.20 7.74 -3.48
C ARG A 77 -0.59 8.77 -2.54
N PHE A 78 0.64 9.20 -2.81
CA PHE A 78 1.34 10.16 -1.93
C PHE A 78 0.78 11.58 -1.93
N VAL A 79 0.16 12.01 -3.04
CA VAL A 79 -0.28 13.40 -3.19
C VAL A 79 -1.47 13.75 -2.30
N ASP A 80 -2.39 12.80 -2.09
CA ASP A 80 -3.68 13.01 -1.44
C ASP A 80 -4.05 11.92 -0.44
N GLY A 81 -3.25 10.86 -0.31
CA GLY A 81 -3.55 9.72 0.57
C GLY A 81 -4.70 8.83 0.05
N SER A 82 -5.13 9.01 -1.20
CA SER A 82 -6.21 8.20 -1.78
C SER A 82 -5.79 6.75 -1.98
N ILE A 83 -6.79 5.87 -1.88
CA ILE A 83 -6.62 4.41 -1.99
C ILE A 83 -7.20 3.95 -3.32
N GLU A 84 -6.42 3.22 -4.09
CA GLU A 84 -6.76 2.79 -5.44
C GLU A 84 -6.52 1.30 -5.64
N TRP A 85 -7.37 0.69 -6.46
CA TRP A 85 -7.20 -0.67 -6.92
C TRP A 85 -6.42 -0.69 -8.23
N TRP A 86 -5.35 -1.46 -8.26
CA TRP A 86 -4.60 -1.77 -9.46
C TRP A 86 -4.74 -3.25 -9.81
N SER A 87 -5.01 -3.53 -11.08
CA SER A 87 -5.22 -4.90 -11.54
C SER A 87 -3.96 -5.41 -12.22
N HIS A 88 -3.52 -6.62 -11.83
CA HIS A 88 -2.27 -7.21 -12.30
C HIS A 88 -2.20 -7.42 -13.81
N GLU A 89 -3.35 -7.66 -14.45
CA GLU A 89 -3.42 -7.86 -15.91
C GLU A 89 -3.15 -6.58 -16.73
N ARG A 90 -2.74 -5.49 -16.09
CA ARG A 90 -2.46 -4.22 -16.77
C ARG A 90 -1.05 -4.24 -17.37
N ASN A 91 -0.99 -3.85 -18.64
CA ASN A 91 0.25 -3.55 -19.36
C ASN A 91 1.04 -2.44 -18.63
N GLU A 92 2.37 -2.52 -18.64
CA GLU A 92 3.31 -1.53 -18.05
C GLU A 92 3.04 -0.07 -18.49
N ALA A 93 2.46 0.13 -19.69
CA ALA A 93 2.08 1.43 -20.22
C ALA A 93 0.66 1.91 -19.80
N ASN A 94 -0.11 1.08 -19.09
CA ASN A 94 -1.50 1.36 -18.69
C ASN A 94 -1.63 1.57 -17.18
N HIS A 95 -1.41 2.80 -16.75
CA HIS A 95 -1.45 3.23 -15.34
C HIS A 95 -2.85 3.56 -14.82
N LYS A 96 -3.92 3.15 -15.51
CA LYS A 96 -5.26 3.38 -14.98
C LYS A 96 -5.42 2.62 -13.66
N THR A 97 -6.17 3.17 -12.72
CA THR A 97 -6.55 2.53 -11.47
C THR A 97 -8.04 2.72 -11.27
N LYS A 98 -8.63 1.99 -10.30
CA LYS A 98 -9.98 2.26 -9.83
C LYS A 98 -9.86 2.87 -8.45
N SER A 99 -10.32 4.11 -8.27
CA SER A 99 -10.36 4.68 -6.92
C SER A 99 -11.26 3.81 -6.04
N ILE A 100 -10.71 3.36 -4.90
CA ILE A 100 -11.44 2.63 -3.87
C ILE A 100 -12.01 3.68 -2.92
N ARG A 101 -11.17 4.55 -2.36
CA ARG A 101 -11.58 5.58 -1.38
C ARG A 101 -10.66 6.81 -1.39
N PRO A 102 -11.15 7.95 -0.89
CA PRO A 102 -10.40 9.19 -0.83
C PRO A 102 -9.30 9.21 0.25
N SER A 103 -9.33 8.32 1.26
CA SER A 103 -8.33 8.33 2.35
C SER A 103 -8.05 6.96 2.96
N PHE A 104 -6.90 6.83 3.63
CA PHE A 104 -6.48 5.62 4.34
C PHE A 104 -7.39 5.25 5.54
N PRO A 105 -7.86 6.18 6.40
CA PRO A 105 -8.81 5.84 7.46
C PRO A 105 -10.12 5.24 6.95
N GLU A 106 -10.70 5.80 5.88
CA GLU A 106 -11.93 5.27 5.27
C GLU A 106 -11.73 3.86 4.69
N TYR A 107 -10.52 3.55 4.23
CA TYR A 107 -10.18 2.21 3.78
C TYR A 107 -10.10 1.21 4.93
N LEU A 108 -9.55 1.60 6.09
CA LEU A 108 -9.57 0.76 7.29
C LEU A 108 -11.00 0.48 7.80
N GLU A 109 -11.91 1.44 7.67
CA GLU A 109 -13.32 1.23 8.01
C GLU A 109 -13.97 0.15 7.15
N LEU A 110 -13.64 0.08 5.84
CA LEU A 110 -14.12 -0.99 4.96
C LEU A 110 -13.60 -2.36 5.37
N ILE A 111 -12.31 -2.45 5.72
CA ILE A 111 -11.71 -3.70 6.19
C ILE A 111 -12.44 -4.16 7.46
N ALA A 112 -12.68 -3.24 8.40
CA ALA A 112 -13.41 -3.53 9.64
C ALA A 112 -14.87 -3.97 9.40
N GLN A 113 -15.48 -3.51 8.31
CA GLN A 113 -16.85 -3.86 7.91
C GLN A 113 -16.92 -5.13 7.03
N GLY A 114 -15.78 -5.65 6.57
CA GLY A 114 -15.71 -6.79 5.65
C GLY A 114 -16.21 -6.47 4.23
N GLU A 115 -16.12 -5.20 3.81
CA GLU A 115 -16.64 -4.71 2.53
C GLU A 115 -15.58 -4.66 1.40
N VAL A 116 -14.41 -5.27 1.63
CA VAL A 116 -13.28 -5.36 0.70
C VAL A 116 -13.00 -6.80 0.30
#